data_AF-A0A3B0Z3N6-F1
#
_entry.id   AF-A0A3B0Z3N6-F1
#
_cell.length_a   1.000
_cell.length_b   1.000
_cell.length_c   1.000
_cell.angle_alpha   90.00
_cell.angle_beta   90.00
_cell.angle_gamma   90.00
#
_symmetry.space_group_name_H-M   'P 1'
#
loop_
_entity.id
_entity.type
_entity.pdbx_description
1 polymer ?
#
loop_
_entity_poly.entity_id
_entity_poly.type
_entity_poly.pdbx_seq_one_letter_code
_entity_poly.pdbx_strand_id
1 'polypeptide(L)'
;MIKLIVSLFLYISLLTPLLADPVGELTTDSPCILESGEKKCDVQLTVKHHTARACIWLVQPTLKLFSCQGHNTWQTTWGWTNLIGQTLELRAHKTWPVQDPNWPESMLSVFNDAKFLDQKRVVAVEQEPPGRPRLDSGETTCSDDYCILLTGANFQKNAYVEVRTIDSDKVIATYRGESLTRIKDTNLQLIITNAAQRRILNESGLIFSVVNPSESQKYESERVLVERELDEPPCSDWGWCECEFEEEEECDNEEECDNEEECEE
;
A
#
# COMPACT_ATOMS: atom_id res chain seq x y z
N MET A 1 16.28 -45.94 73.42
CA MET A 1 15.62 -44.65 73.70
C MET A 1 16.36 -43.59 72.89
N ILE A 2 15.68 -42.82 72.01
CA ILE A 2 16.10 -41.50 71.46
C ILE A 2 17.23 -41.56 70.39
N LYS A 3 17.21 -40.92 69.22
CA LYS A 3 16.29 -40.07 68.45
C LYS A 3 16.74 -40.17 66.98
N LEU A 4 15.84 -40.53 66.07
CA LEU A 4 16.04 -40.35 64.62
C LEU A 4 15.76 -38.87 64.30
N ILE A 5 16.75 -38.12 63.82
CA ILE A 5 16.55 -36.77 63.27
C ILE A 5 16.33 -36.93 61.77
N VAL A 6 15.06 -36.95 61.37
CA VAL A 6 14.66 -36.85 59.96
C VAL A 6 14.74 -35.38 59.58
N SER A 7 15.84 -35.00 58.94
CA SER A 7 16.05 -33.66 58.40
C SER A 7 15.26 -33.53 57.09
N LEU A 8 14.02 -33.08 57.21
CA LEU A 8 13.12 -32.78 56.11
C LEU A 8 13.59 -31.47 55.45
N PHE A 9 14.42 -31.56 54.42
CA PHE A 9 14.75 -30.41 53.56
C PHE A 9 13.52 -30.07 52.71
N LEU A 10 12.74 -29.11 53.19
CA LEU A 10 11.66 -28.47 52.44
C LEU A 10 12.30 -27.67 51.28
N TYR A 11 12.36 -28.25 50.09
CA TYR A 11 12.62 -27.50 48.86
C TYR A 11 11.40 -26.63 48.57
N ILE A 12 11.38 -25.41 49.11
CA ILE A 12 10.47 -24.36 48.65
C ILE A 12 11.02 -23.91 47.30
N SER A 13 10.52 -24.51 46.22
CA SER A 13 10.66 -23.98 44.87
C SER A 13 9.99 -22.60 44.85
N LEU A 14 10.81 -21.56 45.00
CA LEU A 14 10.43 -20.18 44.70
C LEU A 14 10.01 -20.14 43.24
N LEU A 15 8.71 -20.25 42.99
CA LEU A 15 8.06 -19.82 41.75
C LEU A 15 8.28 -18.31 41.65
N THR A 16 9.42 -17.90 41.10
CA THR A 16 9.57 -16.56 40.56
C THR A 16 8.48 -16.43 39.51
N PRO A 17 7.49 -15.52 39.67
CA PRO A 17 6.55 -15.27 38.60
C PRO A 17 7.39 -14.85 37.39
N LEU A 18 7.26 -15.59 36.28
CA LEU A 18 7.67 -15.06 34.98
C LEU A 18 6.90 -13.74 34.86
N LEU A 19 7.60 -12.63 35.04
CA LEU A 19 7.07 -11.31 34.75
C LEU A 19 6.70 -11.37 33.28
N ALA A 20 5.39 -11.47 33.00
CA ALA A 20 4.89 -11.41 31.64
C ALA A 20 5.50 -10.16 31.00
N ASP A 21 6.11 -10.36 29.83
CA ASP A 21 6.70 -9.27 29.09
C ASP A 21 5.67 -8.15 28.97
N PRO A 22 6.03 -6.88 29.25
CA PRO A 22 5.07 -5.80 29.12
C PRO A 22 4.47 -5.81 27.72
N VAL A 23 3.14 -5.96 27.67
CA VAL A 23 2.34 -5.88 26.47
C VAL A 23 1.68 -4.51 26.42
N GLY A 24 1.67 -3.91 25.24
CA GLY A 24 0.90 -2.71 24.95
C GLY A 24 0.43 -2.72 23.50
N GLU A 25 -0.63 -1.97 23.25
CA GLU A 25 -1.29 -1.82 21.96
C GLU A 25 -1.53 -0.33 21.72
N LEU A 26 -1.19 0.15 20.52
CA LEU A 26 -1.46 1.48 20.03
C LEU A 26 -2.44 1.36 18.86
N THR A 27 -3.64 1.89 18.98
CA THR A 27 -4.61 1.93 17.88
C THR A 27 -4.83 3.37 17.40
N THR A 28 -5.22 3.51 16.13
CA THR A 28 -5.35 4.79 15.42
C THR A 28 -6.50 4.73 14.42
N ASP A 29 -7.14 5.87 14.14
CA ASP A 29 -8.16 6.06 13.09
C ASP A 29 -7.56 6.51 11.74
N SER A 30 -6.23 6.60 11.64
CA SER A 30 -5.51 6.82 10.37
C SER A 30 -5.81 5.74 9.31
N PRO A 31 -5.94 6.08 8.01
CA PRO A 31 -5.68 7.41 7.42
C PRO A 31 -6.75 8.46 7.71
N CYS A 32 -6.32 9.70 7.98
CA CYS A 32 -7.23 10.86 8.04
C CYS A 32 -7.30 11.56 6.68
N ILE A 33 -8.44 12.20 6.40
CA ILE A 33 -8.69 12.91 5.14
C ILE A 33 -8.27 14.38 5.31
N LEU A 34 -7.39 14.88 4.44
CA LEU A 34 -7.04 16.30 4.34
C LEU A 34 -8.06 17.02 3.48
N GLU A 35 -8.78 17.96 4.08
CA GLU A 35 -9.62 18.87 3.31
C GLU A 35 -8.80 19.71 2.33
N SER A 36 -9.44 20.17 1.24
CA SER A 36 -8.77 20.96 0.21
C SER A 36 -8.11 22.21 0.80
N GLY A 37 -6.79 22.34 0.59
CA GLY A 37 -5.99 23.45 1.10
C GLY A 37 -5.42 23.24 2.51
N GLU A 38 -5.89 22.22 3.25
CA GLU A 38 -5.33 21.86 4.54
C GLU A 38 -4.00 21.12 4.39
N LYS A 39 -3.10 21.32 5.36
CA LYS A 39 -1.78 20.68 5.37
C LYS A 39 -1.68 19.52 6.34
N LYS A 40 -2.61 19.44 7.30
CA LYS A 40 -2.58 18.48 8.40
C LYS A 40 -4.00 18.07 8.78
N CYS A 41 -4.14 16.86 9.30
CA CYS A 41 -5.36 16.39 9.95
C CYS A 41 -5.06 15.70 11.29
N ASP A 42 -6.06 15.71 12.15
CA ASP A 42 -6.02 15.09 13.47
C ASP A 42 -6.31 13.59 13.35
N VAL A 43 -5.55 12.77 14.07
CA VAL A 43 -5.85 11.34 14.28
C VAL A 43 -6.01 11.06 15.77
N GLN A 44 -6.99 10.24 16.11
CA GLN A 44 -7.20 9.76 17.47
C GLN A 44 -6.32 8.54 17.76
N LEU A 45 -5.50 8.64 18.79
CA LEU A 45 -4.67 7.56 19.27
C LEU A 45 -5.27 7.00 20.55
N THR A 46 -5.48 5.68 20.59
CA THR A 46 -5.87 4.96 21.80
C THR A 46 -4.77 4.00 22.20
N VAL A 47 -4.35 4.06 23.47
CA VAL A 47 -3.31 3.19 24.00
C VAL A 47 -3.90 2.29 25.07
N LYS A 48 -3.48 1.02 25.07
CA LYS A 48 -3.69 0.05 26.15
C LYS A 48 -2.36 -0.58 26.52
N HIS A 49 -2.03 -0.70 27.81
CA HIS A 49 -0.83 -1.42 28.27
C HIS A 49 -0.95 -1.93 29.70
N HIS A 50 0.01 -2.78 30.09
CA HIS A 50 0.14 -3.32 31.45
C HIS A 50 1.40 -2.84 32.21
N THR A 51 2.05 -1.78 31.73
CA THR A 51 3.24 -1.19 32.37
C THR A 51 2.90 -0.05 33.33
N ALA A 52 3.86 0.37 34.16
CA ALA A 52 3.67 1.54 35.02
C ALA A 52 3.75 2.87 34.25
N ARG A 53 4.45 2.90 33.11
CA ARG A 53 4.77 4.11 32.34
C ARG A 53 4.95 3.74 30.88
N ALA A 54 4.06 4.22 30.02
CA ALA A 54 4.19 4.07 28.58
C ALA A 54 4.15 5.43 27.90
N CYS A 55 4.91 5.54 26.81
CA CYS A 55 5.07 6.78 26.06
C CYS A 55 4.98 6.51 24.56
N ILE A 56 4.33 7.42 23.85
CA ILE A 56 4.27 7.48 22.39
C ILE A 56 5.42 8.36 21.90
N TRP A 57 6.20 7.83 20.97
CA TRP A 57 7.32 8.47 20.33
C TRP A 57 7.04 8.64 18.84
N LEU A 58 7.28 9.83 18.29
CA LEU A 58 7.48 10.00 16.87
C LEU A 58 8.89 9.52 16.54
N VAL A 59 9.03 8.57 15.61
CA VAL A 59 10.34 8.00 15.23
C VAL A 59 10.78 8.49 13.85
N GLN A 60 9.84 8.74 12.95
CA GLN A 60 10.10 9.32 11.63
C GLN A 60 9.11 10.47 11.36
N PRO A 61 9.58 11.62 10.84
CA PRO A 61 10.94 11.89 10.35
C PRO A 61 11.95 12.31 11.45
N THR A 62 11.48 12.62 12.65
CA THR A 62 12.35 13.07 13.76
C THR A 62 11.99 12.35 15.04
N LEU A 63 12.99 11.89 15.79
CA LEU A 63 12.78 11.31 17.11
C LEU A 63 12.27 12.37 18.09
N LYS A 64 11.00 12.28 18.50
CA LYS A 64 10.38 13.18 19.48
C LYS A 64 9.43 12.44 20.40
N LEU A 65 9.48 12.78 21.69
CA LEU A 65 8.47 12.35 22.64
C LEU A 65 7.16 13.10 22.38
N PHE A 66 6.06 12.37 22.28
CA PHE A 66 4.75 12.97 22.05
C PHE A 66 3.89 12.99 23.33
N SER A 67 3.65 11.83 23.93
CA SER A 67 2.74 11.71 25.08
C SER A 67 3.18 10.57 25.99
N CYS A 68 3.07 10.75 27.30
CA CYS A 68 3.39 9.75 28.31
C CYS A 68 2.28 9.70 29.35
N GLN A 69 1.85 8.49 29.71
CA GLN A 69 0.85 8.28 30.76
C GLN A 69 1.19 7.04 31.59
N GLY A 70 0.66 7.02 32.81
CA GLY A 70 0.83 5.91 33.76
C GLY A 70 -0.43 5.08 33.93
N HIS A 71 -1.49 5.43 33.18
CA HIS A 71 -2.76 4.73 33.18
C HIS A 71 -2.72 3.60 32.14
N ASN A 72 -3.25 2.43 32.48
CA ASN A 72 -3.31 1.28 31.59
C ASN A 72 -4.03 1.55 30.26
N THR A 73 -4.90 2.56 30.21
CA THR A 73 -5.57 2.99 28.99
C THR A 73 -5.66 4.52 28.96
N TRP A 74 -5.36 5.14 27.83
CA TRP A 74 -5.65 6.56 27.58
C TRP A 74 -5.87 6.85 26.10
N GLN A 75 -6.42 8.03 25.82
CA GLN A 75 -6.61 8.56 24.48
C GLN A 75 -5.91 9.91 24.34
N THR A 76 -5.44 10.22 23.13
CA THR A 76 -4.81 11.50 22.80
C THR A 76 -4.92 11.79 21.30
N THR A 77 -4.92 13.06 20.93
CA THR A 77 -5.04 13.50 19.53
C THR A 77 -3.67 13.86 18.96
N TRP A 78 -3.28 13.26 17.83
CA TRP A 78 -2.10 13.65 17.07
C TRP A 78 -2.48 14.60 15.93
N GLY A 79 -2.18 15.90 16.10
CA GLY A 79 -2.59 16.97 15.17
C GLY A 79 -1.56 17.34 14.11
N TRP A 80 -0.66 16.42 13.74
CA TRP A 80 0.41 16.68 12.77
C TRP A 80 0.49 15.69 11.62
N THR A 81 -0.54 14.86 11.43
CA THR A 81 -0.62 13.91 10.33
C THR A 81 -0.64 14.64 9.00
N ASN A 82 0.15 14.19 8.02
CA ASN A 82 0.21 14.75 6.67
C ASN A 82 0.51 13.65 5.63
N LEU A 83 0.65 14.05 4.36
CA LEU A 83 0.87 13.13 3.24
C LEU A 83 2.18 12.32 3.30
N ILE A 84 3.21 12.80 4.01
CA ILE A 84 4.52 12.13 4.07
C ILE A 84 4.44 10.85 4.93
N GLY A 85 3.43 10.74 5.79
CA GLY A 85 3.30 9.66 6.76
C GLY A 85 4.36 9.73 7.85
N GLN A 86 3.97 9.33 9.04
CA GLN A 86 4.78 9.42 10.26
C GLN A 86 4.68 8.12 11.02
N THR A 87 5.78 7.74 11.66
CA THR A 87 5.86 6.48 12.40
C THR A 87 5.83 6.79 13.88
N LEU A 88 4.83 6.26 14.57
CA LEU A 88 4.66 6.36 16.01
C LEU A 88 5.00 5.02 16.66
N GLU A 89 5.77 5.06 17.74
CA GLU A 89 6.09 3.88 18.55
C GLU A 89 5.61 4.06 19.98
N LEU A 90 4.97 3.02 20.51
CA LEU A 90 4.64 2.91 21.91
C LEU A 90 5.77 2.18 22.62
N ARG A 91 6.34 2.80 23.66
CA ARG A 91 7.44 2.23 24.45
C ARG A 91 7.19 2.34 25.95
N ALA A 92 7.58 1.31 26.69
CA ALA A 92 7.55 1.27 28.15
C ALA A 92 8.86 1.78 28.75
N HIS A 93 8.75 2.61 29.79
CA HIS A 93 9.90 3.23 30.45
C HIS A 93 10.01 2.82 31.92
N LYS A 94 11.25 2.67 32.41
CA LYS A 94 11.51 2.46 33.85
C LYS A 94 11.30 3.74 34.66
N THR A 95 11.57 4.91 34.09
CA THR A 95 11.43 6.25 34.70
C THR A 95 10.64 7.18 33.76
N TRP A 96 10.16 8.34 34.24
CA TRP A 96 9.52 9.30 33.33
C TRP A 96 10.58 9.93 32.43
N PRO A 97 10.44 9.83 31.09
CA PRO A 97 11.33 10.56 30.21
C PRO A 97 11.08 12.06 30.39
N VAL A 98 12.15 12.81 30.64
CA VAL A 98 12.10 14.28 30.72
C VAL A 98 12.58 14.81 29.38
N GLN A 99 11.73 15.57 28.69
CA GLN A 99 12.13 16.21 27.45
C GLN A 99 13.04 17.40 27.78
N ASP A 100 14.35 17.24 27.59
CA ASP A 100 15.31 18.35 27.67
C ASP A 100 15.49 18.96 26.28
N PRO A 101 15.01 20.21 26.03
CA PRO A 101 15.13 20.85 24.73
C PRO A 101 16.58 21.17 24.33
N ASN A 102 17.54 21.16 25.27
CA ASN A 102 18.94 21.49 25.01
C ASN A 102 19.80 20.25 24.71
N TRP A 103 19.27 19.02 24.84
CA TRP A 103 20.06 17.78 24.78
C TRP A 103 19.41 16.70 23.90
N PRO A 104 19.44 16.83 22.57
CA PRO A 104 18.83 15.85 21.66
C PRO A 104 19.47 14.45 21.76
N GLU A 105 20.77 14.35 22.09
CA GLU A 105 21.46 13.07 22.26
C GLU A 105 20.90 12.25 23.44
N SER A 106 20.42 12.95 24.48
CA SER A 106 19.81 12.28 25.64
C SER A 106 18.50 11.57 25.27
N MET A 107 17.75 12.11 24.31
CA MET A 107 16.48 11.53 23.88
C MET A 107 16.65 10.20 23.15
N LEU A 108 17.74 10.04 22.39
CA LEU A 108 18.05 8.76 21.74
C LEU A 108 18.40 7.68 22.76
N SER A 109 19.21 8.02 23.78
CA SER A 109 19.51 7.09 24.88
C SER A 109 18.24 6.66 25.61
N VAL A 110 17.39 7.63 25.98
CA VAL A 110 16.11 7.37 26.67
C VAL A 110 15.17 6.53 25.81
N PHE A 111 15.13 6.76 24.49
CA PHE A 111 14.34 5.95 23.56
C PHE A 111 14.84 4.50 23.44
N ASN A 112 16.16 4.32 23.35
CA ASN A 112 16.80 3.01 23.22
C ASN A 112 16.72 2.18 24.51
N ASP A 113 16.76 2.82 25.68
CA ASP A 113 16.59 2.16 26.98
C ASP A 113 15.14 1.69 27.24
N ALA A 114 14.19 2.22 26.46
CA ALA A 114 12.79 1.90 26.59
C ALA A 114 12.43 0.60 25.86
N LYS A 115 11.56 -0.21 26.48
CA LYS A 115 11.09 -1.45 25.85
C LYS A 115 10.01 -1.13 24.83
N PHE A 116 10.23 -1.53 23.57
CA PHE A 116 9.24 -1.46 22.50
C PHE A 116 7.99 -2.27 22.85
N LEU A 117 6.81 -1.70 22.57
CA LEU A 117 5.51 -2.34 22.78
C LEU A 117 4.72 -2.52 21.47
N ASP A 118 4.56 -1.44 20.69
CA ASP A 118 3.81 -1.45 19.42
C ASP A 118 4.24 -0.28 18.52
N GLN A 119 3.87 -0.32 17.24
CA GLN A 119 4.17 0.69 16.23
C GLN A 119 2.97 0.90 15.30
N LYS A 120 2.68 2.17 14.97
CA LYS A 120 1.69 2.53 13.96
C LYS A 120 2.23 3.62 13.03
N ARG A 121 1.91 3.49 11.75
CA ARG A 121 2.12 4.56 10.77
C ARG A 121 0.84 5.39 10.69
N VAL A 122 0.94 6.69 10.93
CA VAL A 122 -0.14 7.65 10.73
C VAL A 122 0.14 8.42 9.45
N VAL A 123 -0.80 8.41 8.54
CA VAL A 123 -0.70 9.09 7.24
C VAL A 123 -2.01 9.78 6.93
N ALA A 124 -1.92 10.90 6.23
CA ALA A 124 -3.07 11.57 5.71
C ALA A 124 -3.25 11.22 4.23
N VAL A 125 -4.50 11.20 3.77
CA VAL A 125 -4.84 11.09 2.36
C VAL A 125 -5.49 12.41 1.94
N GLU A 126 -5.15 12.89 0.74
CA GLU A 126 -5.82 14.07 0.21
C GLU A 126 -7.29 13.75 -0.05
N GLN A 127 -8.19 14.64 0.36
CA GLN A 127 -9.58 14.54 -0.05
C GLN A 127 -9.62 14.64 -1.57
N GLU A 128 -10.07 13.57 -2.23
CA GLU A 128 -10.34 13.66 -3.66
C GLU A 128 -11.31 14.82 -3.91
N PRO A 129 -10.98 15.75 -4.83
CA PRO A 129 -11.86 16.86 -5.13
C PRO A 129 -13.25 16.32 -5.48
N PRO A 130 -14.33 16.88 -4.90
CA PRO A 130 -15.67 16.40 -5.19
C PRO A 130 -15.93 16.49 -6.70
N GLY A 131 -16.27 15.34 -7.29
CA GLY A 131 -16.49 15.24 -8.73
C GLY A 131 -15.23 14.99 -9.57
N ARG A 132 -14.06 14.69 -8.97
CA ARG A 132 -12.97 14.05 -9.71
C ARG A 132 -13.38 12.61 -10.05
N PRO A 133 -13.34 12.19 -11.33
CA PRO A 133 -13.61 10.81 -11.67
C PRO A 133 -12.45 9.94 -11.20
N ARG A 134 -12.75 8.77 -10.67
CA ARG A 134 -11.75 7.74 -10.33
C ARG A 134 -11.94 6.57 -11.28
N LEU A 135 -10.86 6.08 -11.86
CA LEU A 135 -10.88 4.95 -12.76
C LEU A 135 -10.10 3.82 -12.09
N ASP A 136 -10.79 2.72 -11.79
CA ASP A 136 -10.25 1.61 -11.00
C ASP A 136 -9.70 0.50 -11.92
N SER A 137 -10.37 0.24 -13.05
CA SER A 137 -9.95 -0.76 -14.03
C SER A 137 -10.53 -0.52 -15.43
N GLY A 138 -9.99 -1.26 -16.40
CA GLY A 138 -10.45 -1.30 -17.78
C GLY A 138 -10.18 -2.68 -18.37
N GLU A 139 -11.15 -3.24 -19.08
CA GLU A 139 -11.08 -4.60 -19.65
C GLU A 139 -11.81 -4.69 -21.00
N THR A 140 -11.44 -5.67 -21.82
CA THR A 140 -12.13 -6.03 -23.06
C THR A 140 -13.29 -6.99 -22.75
N THR A 141 -14.49 -6.76 -23.32
CA THR A 141 -15.71 -7.50 -22.91
C THR A 141 -16.55 -8.11 -24.03
N CYS A 142 -16.44 -7.61 -25.26
CA CYS A 142 -17.16 -8.21 -26.40
C CYS A 142 -16.38 -9.39 -26.96
N SER A 143 -17.05 -10.29 -27.68
CA SER A 143 -16.40 -11.44 -28.32
C SER A 143 -15.37 -11.08 -29.40
N ASP A 144 -15.34 -9.83 -29.85
CA ASP A 144 -14.32 -9.30 -30.75
C ASP A 144 -13.23 -8.51 -30.01
N ASP A 145 -13.26 -8.46 -28.68
CA ASP A 145 -12.37 -7.74 -27.77
C ASP A 145 -12.28 -6.22 -27.99
N TYR A 146 -13.18 -5.63 -28.80
CA TYR A 146 -13.14 -4.19 -29.10
C TYR A 146 -14.14 -3.37 -28.28
N CYS A 147 -14.86 -4.00 -27.35
CA CYS A 147 -15.66 -3.30 -26.35
C CYS A 147 -14.85 -3.12 -25.07
N ILE A 148 -14.55 -1.87 -24.73
CA ILE A 148 -13.81 -1.53 -23.52
C ILE A 148 -14.82 -1.21 -22.43
N LEU A 149 -14.80 -1.98 -21.35
CA LEU A 149 -15.52 -1.69 -20.12
C LEU A 149 -14.56 -1.02 -19.14
N LEU A 150 -14.90 0.19 -18.73
CA LEU A 150 -14.19 0.98 -17.74
C LEU A 150 -15.01 1.01 -16.45
N THR A 151 -14.38 0.64 -15.33
CA THR A 151 -15.00 0.62 -14.00
C THR A 151 -14.33 1.62 -13.08
N GLY A 152 -15.12 2.35 -12.31
CA GLY A 152 -14.62 3.36 -11.39
C GLY A 152 -15.74 4.07 -10.62
N ALA A 153 -15.49 5.31 -10.22
CA ALA A 153 -16.40 6.09 -9.40
C ALA A 153 -16.48 7.55 -9.84
N ASN A 154 -17.54 8.23 -9.39
CA ASN A 154 -17.75 9.67 -9.58
C ASN A 154 -17.85 10.10 -11.05
N PHE A 155 -18.34 9.24 -11.95
CA PHE A 155 -18.52 9.61 -13.36
C PHE A 155 -19.73 10.52 -13.55
N GLN A 156 -19.50 11.81 -13.79
CA GLN A 156 -20.59 12.77 -14.04
C GLN A 156 -21.36 12.41 -15.33
N LYS A 157 -22.61 12.85 -15.45
CA LYS A 157 -23.47 12.55 -16.60
C LYS A 157 -22.88 13.00 -17.94
N ASN A 158 -22.13 14.10 -17.95
CA ASN A 158 -21.44 14.67 -19.11
C ASN A 158 -19.97 14.21 -19.21
N ALA A 159 -19.54 13.24 -18.40
CA ALA A 159 -18.20 12.69 -18.49
C ALA A 159 -17.95 12.06 -19.87
N TYR A 160 -16.70 12.13 -20.32
CA TYR A 160 -16.22 11.54 -21.57
C TYR A 160 -14.92 10.78 -21.32
N VAL A 161 -14.56 9.91 -22.25
CA VAL A 161 -13.33 9.11 -22.19
C VAL A 161 -12.34 9.65 -23.20
N GLU A 162 -11.11 9.89 -22.78
CA GLU A 162 -9.99 10.18 -23.67
C GLU A 162 -9.11 8.94 -23.84
N VAL A 163 -8.64 8.72 -25.05
CA VAL A 163 -7.82 7.56 -25.43
C VAL A 163 -6.46 8.05 -25.91
N ARG A 164 -5.40 7.40 -25.44
CA ARG A 164 -3.99 7.68 -25.72
C ARG A 164 -3.24 6.40 -26.07
N THR A 165 -2.06 6.56 -26.65
CA THR A 165 -1.10 5.47 -26.84
C THR A 165 -0.17 5.39 -25.62
N ILE A 166 0.51 4.26 -25.42
CA ILE A 166 1.52 4.14 -24.35
C ILE A 166 2.65 5.16 -24.55
N ASP A 167 3.13 5.30 -25.79
CA ASP A 167 4.31 6.12 -26.09
C ASP A 167 4.03 7.63 -26.17
N SER A 168 2.79 8.05 -25.99
CA SER A 168 2.42 9.45 -26.17
C SER A 168 1.28 9.89 -25.26
N ASP A 169 1.48 11.03 -24.61
CA ASP A 169 0.42 11.70 -23.87
C ASP A 169 -0.64 12.37 -24.76
N LYS A 170 -0.48 12.29 -26.08
CA LYS A 170 -1.41 12.87 -27.04
C LYS A 170 -2.72 12.08 -27.09
N VAL A 171 -3.82 12.77 -26.86
CA VAL A 171 -5.17 12.23 -27.07
C VAL A 171 -5.35 11.89 -28.56
N ILE A 172 -5.55 10.62 -28.86
CA ILE A 172 -5.82 10.12 -30.22
C ILE A 172 -7.31 9.98 -30.50
N ALA A 173 -8.15 9.91 -29.45
CA ALA A 173 -9.61 9.95 -29.58
C ALA A 173 -10.32 10.36 -28.30
N THR A 174 -11.59 10.74 -28.48
CA THR A 174 -12.48 11.13 -27.39
C THR A 174 -13.87 10.53 -27.61
N TYR A 175 -14.37 9.79 -26.63
CA TYR A 175 -15.70 9.16 -26.64
C TYR A 175 -16.65 9.90 -25.71
N ARG A 176 -17.78 10.36 -26.25
CA ARG A 176 -18.78 11.17 -25.53
C ARG A 176 -20.19 10.88 -26.03
N GLY A 177 -21.18 11.20 -25.21
CA GLY A 177 -22.59 11.08 -25.60
C GLY A 177 -22.96 9.66 -25.99
N GLU A 178 -23.53 9.48 -27.18
CA GLU A 178 -24.03 8.19 -27.68
C GLU A 178 -22.93 7.16 -27.95
N SER A 179 -21.67 7.59 -28.11
CA SER A 179 -20.53 6.67 -28.26
C SER A 179 -20.07 6.05 -26.95
N LEU A 180 -20.73 6.38 -25.83
CA LEU A 180 -20.40 5.92 -24.48
C LEU A 180 -21.67 5.38 -23.81
N THR A 181 -21.72 4.08 -23.59
CA THR A 181 -22.84 3.42 -22.90
C THR A 181 -22.60 3.42 -21.40
N ARG A 182 -23.57 3.90 -20.62
CA ARG A 182 -23.52 3.89 -19.15
C ARG A 182 -24.31 2.71 -18.64
N ILE A 183 -23.61 1.73 -18.08
CA ILE A 183 -24.26 0.52 -17.55
C ILE A 183 -24.76 0.79 -16.11
N LYS A 184 -24.03 1.62 -15.35
CA LYS A 184 -24.36 2.15 -14.01
C LYS A 184 -23.58 3.46 -13.78
N ASP A 185 -23.71 4.07 -12.60
CA ASP A 185 -22.91 5.25 -12.21
C ASP A 185 -21.40 4.97 -12.10
N THR A 186 -21.01 3.69 -12.05
CA THR A 186 -19.62 3.24 -11.89
C THR A 186 -19.01 2.65 -13.16
N ASN A 187 -19.80 2.42 -14.21
CA ASN A 187 -19.37 1.64 -15.38
C ASN A 187 -19.65 2.40 -16.68
N LEU A 188 -18.61 2.57 -17.49
CA LEU A 188 -18.67 3.16 -18.83
C LEU A 188 -18.21 2.11 -19.84
N GLN A 189 -18.98 1.90 -20.90
CA GLN A 189 -18.60 1.00 -21.99
C GLN A 189 -18.52 1.77 -23.30
N LEU A 190 -17.47 1.53 -24.08
CA LEU A 190 -17.27 2.12 -25.40
C LEU A 190 -16.79 1.06 -26.40
N ILE A 191 -17.01 1.31 -27.68
CA ILE A 191 -16.64 0.39 -28.77
C ILE A 191 -15.56 1.05 -29.63
N ILE A 192 -14.41 0.39 -29.78
CA ILE A 192 -13.34 0.80 -30.69
C ILE A 192 -13.72 0.39 -32.11
N THR A 193 -14.21 1.32 -32.92
CA THR A 193 -14.59 1.07 -34.33
C THR A 193 -13.52 1.52 -35.34
N ASN A 194 -12.58 2.37 -34.92
CA ASN A 194 -11.53 2.90 -35.79
C ASN A 194 -10.42 1.85 -36.01
N ALA A 195 -10.14 1.51 -37.28
CA ALA A 195 -9.14 0.50 -37.61
C ALA A 195 -7.72 0.80 -37.11
N ALA A 196 -7.30 2.07 -37.10
CA ALA A 196 -5.98 2.45 -36.60
C ALA A 196 -5.87 2.26 -35.09
N GLN A 197 -6.93 2.56 -34.33
CA GLN A 197 -6.97 2.30 -32.88
C GLN A 197 -7.00 0.81 -32.58
N ARG A 198 -7.77 0.02 -33.35
CA ARG A 198 -7.78 -1.46 -33.20
C ARG A 198 -6.39 -2.05 -33.39
N ARG A 199 -5.66 -1.58 -34.40
CA ARG A 199 -4.27 -1.99 -34.63
C ARG A 199 -3.39 -1.70 -33.41
N ILE A 200 -3.46 -0.47 -32.86
CA ILE A 200 -2.67 -0.09 -31.68
C ILE A 200 -3.07 -0.93 -30.45
N LEU A 201 -4.37 -1.13 -30.20
CA LEU A 201 -4.85 -1.96 -29.11
C LEU A 201 -4.30 -3.38 -29.19
N ASN A 202 -4.23 -3.96 -30.40
CA ASN A 202 -3.68 -5.30 -30.62
C ASN A 202 -2.15 -5.37 -30.49
N GLU A 203 -1.43 -4.29 -30.81
CA GLU A 203 0.04 -4.26 -30.82
C GLU A 203 0.63 -3.91 -29.45
N SER A 204 0.02 -2.97 -28.72
CA SER A 204 0.60 -2.41 -27.50
C SER A 204 -0.43 -2.03 -26.43
N GLY A 205 -1.72 -2.27 -26.64
CA GLY A 205 -2.75 -1.72 -25.76
C GLY A 205 -3.00 -0.21 -25.93
N LEU A 206 -4.02 0.28 -25.22
CA LEU A 206 -4.43 1.69 -25.21
C LEU A 206 -4.59 2.21 -23.78
N ILE A 207 -4.23 3.47 -23.57
CA ILE A 207 -4.42 4.15 -22.29
C ILE A 207 -5.73 4.93 -22.30
N PHE A 208 -6.55 4.72 -21.27
CA PHE A 208 -7.84 5.37 -21.09
C PHE A 208 -7.82 6.27 -19.85
N SER A 209 -8.48 7.43 -19.96
CA SER A 209 -8.83 8.27 -18.81
C SER A 209 -10.25 8.78 -18.95
N VAL A 210 -10.94 8.94 -17.81
CA VAL A 210 -12.27 9.53 -17.74
C VAL A 210 -12.13 10.98 -17.32
N VAL A 211 -12.81 11.87 -18.04
CA VAL A 211 -12.81 13.30 -17.77
C VAL A 211 -14.21 13.75 -17.40
N ASN A 212 -14.34 14.38 -16.22
CA ASN A 212 -15.52 15.13 -15.83
C ASN A 212 -15.33 16.61 -16.20
N PRO A 213 -16.03 17.12 -17.23
CA PRO A 213 -15.93 18.53 -17.58
C PRO A 213 -16.71 19.41 -16.60
N SER A 214 -16.04 20.43 -16.06
CA SER A 214 -16.64 21.57 -15.36
C SER A 214 -16.47 22.85 -16.18
N GLU A 215 -17.25 23.88 -15.88
CA GLU A 215 -17.18 25.20 -16.54
C GLU A 215 -15.80 25.86 -16.38
N SER A 216 -15.14 25.63 -15.24
CA SER A 216 -13.87 26.27 -14.88
C SER A 216 -12.67 25.32 -14.86
N GLN A 217 -12.90 24.00 -14.87
CA GLN A 217 -11.83 23.02 -14.69
C GLN A 217 -12.15 21.69 -15.40
N LYS A 218 -11.11 20.96 -15.81
CA LYS A 218 -11.23 19.56 -16.21
C LYS A 218 -10.67 18.69 -15.10
N TYR A 219 -11.47 17.75 -14.61
CA TYR A 219 -11.00 16.73 -13.69
C TYR A 219 -10.79 15.44 -14.45
N GLU A 220 -9.54 15.02 -14.58
CA GLU A 220 -9.14 13.77 -15.19
C GLU A 220 -8.88 12.71 -14.10
N SER A 221 -9.31 11.49 -14.38
CA SER A 221 -9.02 10.33 -13.55
C SER A 221 -7.55 9.93 -13.67
N GLU A 222 -7.16 8.93 -12.89
CA GLU A 222 -5.98 8.15 -13.21
C GLU A 222 -6.16 7.44 -14.57
N ARG A 223 -5.03 7.02 -15.13
CA ARG A 223 -4.95 6.39 -16.44
C ARG A 223 -4.88 4.89 -16.28
N VAL A 224 -5.68 4.17 -17.06
CA VAL A 224 -5.67 2.72 -17.09
C VAL A 224 -5.23 2.25 -18.46
N LEU A 225 -4.23 1.38 -18.49
CA LEU A 225 -3.85 0.63 -19.68
C LEU A 225 -4.83 -0.53 -19.84
N VAL A 226 -5.40 -0.65 -21.03
CA VAL A 226 -6.15 -1.84 -21.44
C VAL A 226 -5.42 -2.47 -22.59
N GLU A 227 -5.00 -3.71 -22.37
CA GLU A 227 -4.42 -4.59 -23.37
C GLU A 227 -5.48 -5.58 -23.80
N ARG A 228 -5.32 -6.11 -25.01
CA ARG A 228 -6.12 -7.23 -25.45
C ARG A 228 -5.51 -8.49 -24.88
N GLU A 229 -6.32 -9.29 -24.20
CA GLU A 229 -5.96 -10.67 -23.90
C GLU A 229 -5.95 -11.40 -25.25
N LEU A 230 -4.76 -11.56 -25.82
CA LEU A 230 -4.59 -12.48 -26.92
C LEU A 230 -4.72 -13.86 -26.29
N ASP A 231 -5.74 -14.62 -26.68
CA ASP A 231 -5.76 -16.06 -26.42
C ASP A 231 -4.36 -16.56 -26.78
N GLU A 232 -3.58 -16.98 -25.78
CA GLU A 232 -2.29 -17.61 -26.03
C GLU A 232 -2.57 -18.67 -27.09
N PRO A 233 -1.84 -18.65 -28.23
CA PRO A 233 -2.11 -19.58 -29.30
C PRO A 233 -2.15 -20.96 -28.64
N PRO A 234 -3.29 -21.69 -28.71
CA PRO A 234 -3.42 -22.94 -27.99
C PRO A 234 -2.23 -23.76 -28.43
N CYS A 235 -1.39 -24.15 -27.46
CA CYS A 235 -0.22 -24.98 -27.70
C CYS A 235 -0.64 -26.05 -28.69
N SER A 236 -0.28 -25.85 -29.95
CA SER A 236 -0.87 -26.69 -30.97
C SER A 236 -0.34 -28.08 -30.71
N ASP A 237 -1.19 -29.11 -30.84
CA ASP A 237 -0.84 -30.53 -30.74
C ASP A 237 0.35 -30.95 -31.64
N TRP A 238 0.93 -30.01 -32.38
CA TRP A 238 2.16 -30.13 -33.16
C TRP A 238 3.44 -29.87 -32.37
N GLY A 239 3.42 -29.86 -31.03
CA GLY A 239 4.62 -30.11 -30.21
C GLY A 239 5.68 -29.01 -30.16
N TRP A 240 5.39 -27.80 -30.64
CA TRP A 240 6.25 -26.63 -30.46
C TRP A 240 5.60 -25.68 -29.45
N CYS A 241 5.61 -26.09 -28.18
CA CYS A 241 5.49 -25.15 -27.07
C CYS A 241 6.82 -25.19 -26.33
N GLU A 242 7.50 -24.03 -26.37
CA GLU A 242 8.68 -23.69 -25.60
C GLU A 242 9.79 -24.74 -25.65
N CYS A 243 10.83 -24.43 -26.43
CA CYS A 243 12.16 -24.81 -26.00
C CYS A 243 12.33 -24.18 -24.61
N GLU A 244 12.17 -24.98 -23.56
CA GLU A 244 12.75 -24.66 -22.26
C GLU A 244 14.22 -24.37 -22.56
N PHE A 245 14.57 -23.09 -22.54
CA PHE A 245 15.96 -22.67 -22.45
C PHE A 245 16.35 -23.13 -21.04
N GLU A 246 16.84 -24.36 -20.91
CA GLU A 246 17.55 -24.79 -19.72
C GLU A 246 18.63 -23.72 -19.49
N GLU A 247 18.52 -23.01 -18.36
CA GLU A 247 19.50 -22.01 -17.97
C GLU A 247 20.89 -22.62 -18.11
N GLU A 248 21.69 -22.10 -19.04
CA GLU A 248 23.11 -22.46 -19.16
C GLU A 248 23.73 -22.30 -17.77
N GLU A 249 24.08 -23.42 -17.13
CA GLU A 249 24.88 -23.44 -15.92
C GLU A 249 26.14 -22.61 -16.20
N GLU A 250 26.39 -21.61 -15.33
CA GLU A 250 27.59 -20.79 -15.37
C GLU A 250 28.83 -21.68 -15.52
N CYS A 251 29.45 -21.63 -16.70
CA CYS A 251 30.75 -22.25 -16.96
C CYS A 251 31.84 -21.45 -16.23
N ASP A 252 31.89 -21.59 -14.92
CA ASP A 252 33.03 -21.19 -14.09
C ASP A 252 34.16 -22.18 -14.34
N ASN A 253 34.91 -22.02 -15.44
CA ASN A 253 36.36 -22.28 -15.55
C ASN A 253 36.86 -22.14 -16.99
N GLU A 254 38.07 -21.59 -17.13
CA GLU A 254 38.77 -21.25 -18.38
C GLU A 254 39.21 -22.46 -19.26
N GLU A 255 38.35 -23.46 -19.50
CA GLU A 255 38.65 -24.53 -20.46
C GLU A 255 37.47 -24.81 -21.40
N GLU A 256 37.69 -24.50 -22.67
CA GLU A 256 36.96 -24.84 -23.91
C GLU A 256 35.60 -25.56 -23.76
N CYS A 257 34.52 -24.80 -23.92
CA CYS A 257 33.18 -25.35 -24.20
C CYS A 257 32.97 -25.44 -25.72
N ASP A 258 33.17 -26.64 -26.28
CA ASP A 258 32.76 -26.96 -27.65
C ASP A 258 31.27 -27.32 -27.65
N ASN A 259 30.42 -26.37 -28.05
CA ASN A 259 29.00 -26.65 -28.30
C ASN A 259 28.83 -27.18 -29.73
N GLU A 260 28.68 -28.50 -29.88
CA GLU A 260 28.13 -29.10 -31.11
C GLU A 260 26.60 -28.98 -31.07
N GLU A 261 26.04 -28.04 -31.84
CA GLU A 261 24.62 -28.02 -32.20
C GLU A 261 24.35 -29.10 -33.27
N GLU A 262 23.83 -30.25 -32.87
CA GLU A 262 23.11 -31.16 -33.78
C GLU A 262 21.60 -30.95 -33.62
N CYS A 263 21.01 -30.19 -34.54
CA CYS A 263 19.58 -30.20 -34.78
C CYS A 263 19.27 -31.27 -35.84
N GLU A 264 18.77 -32.43 -35.43
CA GLU A 264 18.23 -33.43 -36.36
C GLU A 264 16.84 -33.00 -36.88
N GLU A 265 16.63 -33.14 -38.19
CA GLU A 265 15.42 -32.77 -38.96
C GLU A 265 14.20 -33.69 -38.74
#